data_AF-A0A7S2MJA0-F1
#
_entry.id   AF-A0A7S2MJA0-F1
#
_cell.length_a   1.000
_cell.length_b   1.000
_cell.length_c   1.000
_cell.angle_alpha   90.00
_cell.angle_beta   90.00
_cell.angle_gamma   90.00
#
_symmetry.space_group_name_H-M   'P 1'
#
loop_
_entity.id
_entity.type
_entity.pdbx_description
1 polymer ?
#
loop_
_entity_poly.entity_id
_entity_poly.type
_entity_poly.pdbx_seq_one_letter_code
_entity_poly.pdbx_strand_id
1 'polypeptide(L)'
;VSHDRSFLDACATDILEIHDCKLRNFPGNYSSYVDRVADEQRLLLLRRSEVEKEEKTAKKELKSMKKTAREHADEKKVRQLKSKEKKVEKAFKLSSMREFGKDGEDVVTKLREDTSLRFRFPELEVLLAEDTNLLEMDGGSIRQGGSVILRGVTLTLEARSRVAIVGGNGAGKSTLMRALCGELKADEGPRGRGRKHPAYKPGFVSQNHLESQAGCLHMNCVGYLRELLPDGGTLRGGDGLLTKQSDDSALRAHLGNFGLGRDALKKVGYLSGGQKA
;
A
#
# COMPACT_ATOMS: atom_id res chain seq x y z
N VAL A 1 -12.00 -8.26 15.32
CA VAL A 1 -10.91 -7.73 14.47
C VAL A 1 -11.38 -6.40 13.89
N SER A 2 -10.64 -5.32 14.10
CA SER A 2 -10.93 -3.98 13.54
C SER A 2 -9.65 -3.41 12.93
N HIS A 3 -9.78 -2.52 11.95
CA HIS A 3 -8.68 -1.76 11.37
C HIS A 3 -8.69 -0.28 11.81
N ASP A 4 -9.74 0.15 12.51
CA ASP A 4 -9.83 1.51 13.05
C ASP A 4 -9.01 1.60 14.34
N ARG A 5 -7.89 2.32 14.27
CA ARG A 5 -6.94 2.50 15.38
C ARG A 5 -7.59 3.22 16.57
N SER A 6 -8.46 4.21 16.33
CA SER A 6 -9.12 4.97 17.39
C SER A 6 -10.16 4.12 18.11
N PHE A 7 -10.91 3.30 17.35
CA PHE A 7 -11.85 2.34 17.93
C PHE A 7 -11.13 1.26 18.75
N LEU A 8 -10.03 0.71 18.23
CA LEU A 8 -9.21 -0.26 18.96
C LEU A 8 -8.64 0.35 20.25
N ASP A 9 -8.17 1.59 20.20
CA ASP A 9 -7.62 2.25 21.38
C ASP A 9 -8.68 2.50 22.47
N ALA A 10 -9.92 2.78 22.07
CA ALA A 10 -11.02 3.04 22.99
C ALA A 10 -11.62 1.78 23.63
N CYS A 11 -11.59 0.64 22.95
CA CYS A 11 -12.32 -0.56 23.37
C CYS A 11 -11.44 -1.76 23.73
N ALA A 12 -10.19 -1.84 23.24
CA ALA A 12 -9.35 -3.01 23.47
C ALA A 12 -8.72 -2.99 24.87
N THR A 13 -8.80 -4.14 25.55
CA THR A 13 -8.06 -4.40 26.80
C THR A 13 -6.79 -5.20 26.55
N ASP A 14 -6.71 -5.89 25.41
CA ASP A 14 -5.61 -6.75 25.01
C ASP A 14 -5.48 -6.70 23.48
N ILE A 15 -4.25 -6.62 23.00
CA ILE A 15 -3.92 -6.65 21.57
C ILE A 15 -3.18 -7.95 21.26
N LEU A 16 -3.78 -8.77 20.40
CA LEU A 16 -3.16 -9.96 19.86
C LEU A 16 -2.48 -9.63 18.51
N GLU A 17 -1.16 -9.64 18.50
CA GLU A 17 -0.34 -9.50 17.29
C GLU A 17 -0.11 -10.87 16.65
N ILE A 18 -0.36 -10.97 15.34
CA ILE A 18 -0.03 -12.16 14.54
C ILE A 18 1.09 -11.76 13.57
N HIS A 19 2.29 -12.31 13.76
CA HIS A 19 3.46 -12.06 12.91
C HIS A 19 4.30 -13.34 12.80
N ASP A 20 4.80 -13.67 11.60
CA ASP A 20 5.58 -14.89 11.31
C ASP A 20 4.99 -16.19 11.87
N CYS A 21 3.67 -16.38 11.70
CA CYS A 21 2.93 -17.52 12.24
C CYS A 21 3.02 -17.66 13.77
N LYS A 22 3.43 -16.61 14.48
CA LYS A 22 3.43 -16.51 15.94
C LYS A 22 2.32 -15.57 16.38
N LEU A 23 1.76 -15.90 17.54
CA LEU A 23 0.78 -15.08 18.24
C LEU A 23 1.45 -14.48 19.47
N ARG A 24 1.36 -13.17 19.63
CA ARG A 24 1.88 -12.44 20.80
C ARG A 24 0.75 -11.66 21.43
N ASN A 25 0.64 -11.71 22.76
CA ASN A 25 -0.36 -10.95 23.50
C ASN A 25 0.28 -9.73 24.17
N PHE A 26 -0.34 -8.57 23.97
CA PHE A 26 0.02 -7.31 24.58
C PHE A 26 -1.16 -6.79 25.41
N PRO A 27 -1.12 -6.90 26.74
CA PRO A 27 -2.18 -6.37 27.59
C PRO A 27 -2.17 -4.83 27.54
N GLY A 28 -3.33 -4.23 27.31
CA GLY A 28 -3.54 -2.80 27.15
C GLY A 28 -4.26 -2.44 25.86
N ASN A 29 -4.42 -1.13 25.65
CA ASN A 29 -5.02 -0.58 24.45
C ASN A 29 -4.03 -0.49 23.27
N TYR A 30 -4.50 0.01 22.13
CA TYR A 30 -3.71 0.10 20.91
C TYR A 30 -2.48 1.02 21.07
N SER A 31 -2.62 2.17 21.73
CA SER A 31 -1.52 3.10 22.01
C SER A 31 -0.42 2.42 22.84
N SER A 32 -0.80 1.72 23.92
CA SER A 32 0.15 0.97 24.77
C SER A 32 0.88 -0.13 24.00
N TYR A 33 0.19 -0.80 23.08
CA TYR A 33 0.79 -1.76 22.17
C TYR A 33 1.84 -1.09 21.27
N VAL A 34 1.50 0.02 20.61
CA VAL A 34 2.42 0.75 19.72
C VAL A 34 3.68 1.19 20.46
N ASP A 35 3.54 1.70 21.68
CA ASP A 35 4.67 2.13 22.51
C ASP A 35 5.57 0.95 22.89
N ARG A 36 5.01 -0.18 23.32
CA ARG A 36 5.79 -1.38 23.64
C ARG A 36 6.55 -1.93 22.44
N VAL A 37 5.90 -1.99 21.28
CA VAL A 37 6.57 -2.44 20.06
C VAL A 37 7.67 -1.45 19.69
N ALA A 38 7.45 -0.14 19.82
CA ALA A 38 8.49 0.89 19.60
C ALA A 38 9.69 0.74 20.53
N ASP A 39 9.47 0.48 21.82
CA ASP A 39 10.53 0.30 22.81
C ASP A 39 11.33 -0.99 22.57
N GLU A 40 10.65 -2.10 22.29
CA GLU A 40 11.31 -3.37 21.93
C GLU A 40 12.26 -3.19 20.74
N GLN A 41 11.84 -2.42 19.74
CA GLN A 41 12.68 -2.14 18.57
C GLN A 41 13.85 -1.23 18.84
N ARG A 42 13.63 -0.19 19.62
CA ARG A 42 14.72 0.69 20.03
C ARG A 42 15.81 -0.11 20.76
N LEU A 43 15.40 -1.04 21.62
CA LEU A 43 16.33 -1.93 22.33
C LEU A 43 17.07 -2.86 21.36
N LEU A 44 16.39 -3.43 20.36
CA LEU A 44 17.01 -4.27 19.34
C LEU A 44 18.02 -3.49 18.48
N LEU A 45 17.70 -2.27 18.06
CA LEU A 45 18.61 -1.40 17.29
C LEU A 45 19.87 -1.05 18.09
N LEU A 46 19.72 -0.74 19.38
CA LEU A 46 20.85 -0.48 20.27
C LEU A 46 21.77 -1.71 20.34
N ARG A 47 21.22 -2.90 20.62
CA ARG A 47 21.98 -4.15 20.66
C ARG A 47 22.69 -4.46 19.33
N ARG A 48 22.01 -4.26 18.20
CA ARG A 48 22.62 -4.42 16.87
C ARG A 48 23.82 -3.49 16.68
N SER A 49 23.69 -2.24 17.12
CA SER A 49 24.78 -1.27 17.04
C SER A 49 25.97 -1.65 17.93
N GLU A 50 25.72 -2.28 19.09
CA GLU A 50 26.76 -2.79 19.99
C GLU A 50 27.51 -3.97 19.37
N VAL A 51 26.78 -4.96 18.85
CA VAL A 51 27.36 -6.11 18.15
C VAL A 51 28.20 -5.67 16.95
N GLU A 52 27.72 -4.68 16.17
CA GLU A 52 28.48 -4.12 15.04
C GLU A 52 29.77 -3.39 15.48
N LYS A 53 29.75 -2.70 16.64
CA LYS A 53 30.94 -2.06 17.20
C LYS A 53 31.96 -3.09 17.68
N GLU A 54 31.52 -4.14 18.36
CA GLU A 54 32.36 -5.26 18.79
C GLU A 54 32.98 -5.98 17.60
N GLU A 55 32.20 -6.23 16.55
CA GLU A 55 32.70 -6.85 15.31
C GLU A 55 33.78 -5.97 14.65
N LYS A 56 33.54 -4.65 14.58
CA LYS A 56 34.50 -3.68 14.01
C LYS A 56 35.79 -3.62 14.81
N THR A 57 35.73 -3.62 16.14
CA THR A 57 36.92 -3.58 17.01
C THR A 57 37.72 -4.88 16.91
N ALA A 58 37.07 -6.05 17.02
CA ALA A 58 37.73 -7.35 16.87
C ALA A 58 38.40 -7.52 15.49
N LYS A 59 37.74 -7.07 14.41
CA LYS A 59 38.32 -7.08 13.06
C LYS A 59 39.54 -6.16 12.93
N LYS A 60 39.54 -4.99 13.60
CA LYS A 60 40.69 -4.07 13.60
C LYS A 60 41.88 -4.69 14.34
N GLU A 61 41.67 -5.31 15.49
CA GLU A 61 42.72 -6.00 16.27
C GLU A 61 43.33 -7.17 15.49
N LEU A 62 42.50 -8.01 14.87
CA LEU A 62 42.98 -9.10 14.02
C LEU A 62 43.81 -8.58 12.83
N LYS A 63 43.41 -7.45 12.22
CA LYS A 63 44.16 -6.82 11.13
C LYS A 63 45.51 -6.26 11.60
N SER A 64 45.57 -5.61 12.76
CA SER A 64 46.83 -5.08 13.30
C SER A 64 47.80 -6.20 13.70
N MET A 65 47.32 -7.26 14.36
CA MET A 65 48.12 -8.46 14.68
C MET A 65 48.63 -9.19 13.43
N LYS A 66 47.85 -9.18 12.35
CA LYS A 66 48.23 -9.78 11.07
C LYS A 66 49.26 -8.94 10.32
N LYS A 67 49.21 -7.61 10.47
CA LYS A 67 50.19 -6.68 9.90
C LYS A 67 51.56 -6.88 10.57
N THR A 68 51.60 -6.86 11.90
CA THR A 68 52.84 -7.09 12.67
C THR A 68 53.43 -8.49 12.42
N ALA A 69 52.60 -9.53 12.33
CA ALA A 69 53.07 -10.88 12.00
C ALA A 69 53.67 -10.99 10.57
N ARG A 70 53.22 -10.16 9.62
CA ARG A 70 53.82 -10.08 8.27
C ARG A 70 55.14 -9.33 8.29
N GLU A 71 55.22 -8.25 9.06
CA GLU A 71 56.45 -7.45 9.24
C GLU A 71 57.57 -8.29 9.88
N HIS A 72 57.23 -9.20 10.79
CA HIS A 72 58.17 -10.16 11.40
C HIS A 72 58.39 -11.46 10.59
N ALA A 73 57.94 -11.54 9.33
CA ALA A 73 58.07 -12.72 8.46
C ALA A 73 57.55 -14.04 9.08
N ASP A 74 56.53 -13.96 9.95
CA ASP A 74 56.10 -15.03 10.83
C ASP A 74 54.90 -15.80 10.21
N GLU A 75 55.16 -16.55 9.14
CA GLU A 75 54.13 -17.17 8.28
C GLU A 75 53.15 -18.09 9.05
N LYS A 76 53.63 -18.80 10.07
CA LYS A 76 52.80 -19.64 10.95
C LYS A 76 51.74 -18.80 11.68
N LYS A 77 52.12 -17.64 12.24
CA LYS A 77 51.18 -16.72 12.92
C LYS A 77 50.19 -16.12 11.93
N VAL A 78 50.62 -15.75 10.73
CA VAL A 78 49.72 -15.22 9.68
C VAL A 78 48.64 -16.24 9.31
N ARG A 79 49.00 -17.53 9.17
CA ARG A 79 48.03 -18.61 8.88
C ARG A 79 47.06 -18.85 10.05
N GLN A 80 47.56 -18.82 11.29
CA GLN A 80 46.72 -18.94 12.48
C GLN A 80 45.72 -17.77 12.60
N LEU A 81 46.16 -16.52 12.38
CA LEU A 81 45.29 -15.34 12.46
C LEU A 81 44.21 -15.33 11.37
N LYS A 82 44.53 -15.78 10.13
CA LYS A 82 43.51 -16.02 9.09
C LYS A 82 42.43 -17.01 9.52
N SER A 83 42.82 -18.08 10.22
CA SER A 83 41.85 -19.08 10.72
C SER A 83 40.99 -18.55 11.86
N LYS A 84 41.57 -17.72 12.75
CA LYS A 84 40.84 -17.03 13.83
C LYS A 84 39.86 -15.99 13.28
N GLU A 85 40.25 -15.22 12.26
CA GLU A 85 39.40 -14.24 11.56
C GLU A 85 38.12 -14.89 11.02
N LYS A 86 38.23 -16.05 10.35
CA LYS A 86 37.07 -16.81 9.85
C LYS A 86 36.18 -17.41 10.95
N LYS A 87 36.75 -17.71 12.14
CA LYS A 87 35.97 -18.18 13.30
C LYS A 87 35.20 -17.04 13.95
N VAL A 88 35.83 -15.88 14.10
CA VAL A 88 35.20 -14.66 14.64
C VAL A 88 34.04 -14.22 13.72
N GLU A 89 34.25 -14.18 12.41
CA GLU A 89 33.20 -13.87 11.44
C GLU A 89 32.00 -14.84 11.54
N LYS A 90 32.26 -16.15 11.66
CA LYS A 90 31.19 -17.14 11.86
C LYS A 90 30.47 -16.99 13.20
N ALA A 91 31.19 -16.63 14.27
CA ALA A 91 30.61 -16.42 15.59
C ALA A 91 29.66 -15.22 15.60
N PHE A 92 30.09 -14.08 15.05
CA PHE A 92 29.24 -12.88 14.88
C PHE A 92 28.04 -13.16 13.97
N LYS A 93 28.23 -13.90 12.87
CA LYS A 93 27.12 -14.27 11.98
C LYS A 93 26.09 -15.18 12.67
N LEU A 94 26.55 -16.07 13.56
CA LEU A 94 25.68 -16.99 14.31
C LEU A 94 24.97 -16.28 15.47
N SER A 95 25.64 -15.38 16.20
CA SER A 95 25.02 -14.59 17.26
C SER A 95 23.96 -13.65 16.68
N SER A 96 24.27 -12.95 15.60
CA SER A 96 23.30 -12.09 14.92
C SER A 96 22.09 -12.86 14.40
N MET A 97 22.27 -14.08 13.87
CA MET A 97 21.16 -14.90 13.39
C MET A 97 20.28 -15.47 14.52
N ARG A 98 20.86 -15.75 15.68
CA ARG A 98 20.12 -16.26 16.85
C ARG A 98 19.34 -15.15 17.56
N GLU A 99 19.91 -13.96 17.69
CA GLU A 99 19.30 -12.86 18.44
C GLU A 99 18.30 -12.04 17.63
N PHE A 100 18.53 -11.88 16.32
CA PHE A 100 17.70 -11.01 15.48
C PHE A 100 16.82 -11.77 14.46
N GLY A 101 16.86 -13.10 14.46
CA GLY A 101 16.16 -13.93 13.47
C GLY A 101 16.78 -13.82 12.07
N LYS A 102 16.30 -14.64 11.12
CA LYS A 102 16.67 -14.49 9.69
C LYS A 102 16.09 -13.22 9.09
N ASP A 103 14.98 -12.77 9.66
CA ASP A 103 14.15 -11.66 9.19
C ASP A 103 14.21 -10.57 10.26
N GLY A 104 15.41 -10.00 10.47
CA GLY A 104 15.64 -8.83 11.33
C GLY A 104 15.01 -7.57 10.73
N GLU A 105 13.72 -7.64 10.48
CA GLU A 105 12.87 -6.60 9.91
C GLU A 105 11.97 -6.06 11.03
N ASP A 106 12.41 -5.00 11.70
CA ASP A 106 11.68 -3.73 11.80
C ASP A 106 10.12 -3.79 11.69
N VAL A 107 9.47 -4.54 12.58
CA VAL A 107 8.02 -4.56 12.90
C VAL A 107 7.36 -3.15 13.08
N VAL A 108 7.91 -2.18 13.84
CA VAL A 108 7.38 -0.80 14.00
C VAL A 108 7.59 0.00 12.72
N THR A 109 8.71 -0.20 12.04
CA THR A 109 8.95 0.39 10.72
C THR A 109 7.93 -0.16 9.73
N LYS A 110 7.51 -1.43 9.77
CA LYS A 110 6.34 -1.95 9.02
C LYS A 110 4.97 -1.47 9.52
N LEU A 111 4.82 -1.13 10.80
CA LEU A 111 3.59 -0.55 11.37
C LEU A 111 3.43 0.95 11.04
N ARG A 112 4.54 1.67 10.81
CA ARG A 112 4.59 3.12 10.49
C ARG A 112 4.79 3.37 8.99
N GLU A 113 5.64 2.59 8.34
CA GLU A 113 5.69 2.44 6.89
C GLU A 113 4.62 1.41 6.53
N ASP A 114 3.35 1.86 6.56
CA ASP A 114 2.36 1.30 5.66
C ASP A 114 3.06 1.14 4.30
N THR A 115 3.31 -0.12 3.91
CA THR A 115 3.89 -0.56 2.64
C THR A 115 3.56 0.48 1.59
N SER A 116 4.49 1.40 1.29
CA SER A 116 4.11 2.60 0.53
C SER A 116 3.80 2.14 -0.89
N LEU A 117 2.54 1.85 -1.15
CA LEU A 117 2.04 1.45 -2.45
C LEU A 117 2.15 2.68 -3.33
N ARG A 118 3.22 2.75 -4.11
CA ARG A 118 3.38 3.80 -5.11
C ARG A 118 2.59 3.39 -6.34
N PHE A 119 1.40 3.95 -6.46
CA PHE A 119 0.63 3.86 -7.69
C PHE A 119 1.22 4.81 -8.72
N ARG A 120 1.48 4.27 -9.91
CA ARG A 120 1.84 5.07 -11.08
C ARG A 120 0.65 5.10 -12.03
N PHE A 121 0.01 6.25 -12.10
CA PHE A 121 -1.06 6.53 -13.06
C PHE A 121 -0.46 7.08 -14.36
N PRO A 122 -1.09 6.83 -15.52
CA PRO A 122 -0.66 7.43 -16.78
C PRO A 122 -0.73 8.96 -16.75
N GLU A 123 0.17 9.63 -17.47
CA GLU A 123 0.09 11.07 -17.66
C GLU A 123 -1.18 11.46 -18.45
N LEU A 124 -1.80 12.57 -18.05
CA LEU A 124 -2.97 13.13 -18.72
C LEU A 124 -2.56 13.69 -20.09
N GLU A 125 -3.36 13.41 -21.12
CA GLU A 125 -3.14 13.92 -22.49
C GLU A 125 -3.33 15.44 -22.59
N VAL A 126 -4.11 16.01 -21.66
CA VAL A 126 -4.40 17.43 -21.59
C VAL A 126 -4.15 17.89 -20.16
N LEU A 127 -3.17 18.79 -20.00
CA LEU A 127 -2.99 19.54 -18.76
C LEU A 127 -4.04 20.64 -18.73
N LEU A 128 -5.09 20.42 -17.95
CA LEU A 128 -6.09 21.45 -17.68
C LEU A 128 -5.50 22.50 -16.75
N ALA A 129 -5.92 23.77 -16.92
CA ALA A 129 -5.61 24.81 -15.94
C ALA A 129 -6.20 24.43 -14.58
N GLU A 130 -5.56 24.85 -13.50
CA GLU A 130 -5.88 24.38 -12.15
C GLU A 130 -7.33 24.69 -11.73
N ASP A 131 -7.84 25.83 -12.22
CA ASP A 131 -9.17 26.40 -12.01
C ASP A 131 -10.21 25.95 -13.05
N THR A 132 -9.87 24.97 -13.90
CA THR A 132 -10.83 24.46 -14.88
C THR A 132 -11.96 23.71 -14.17
N ASN A 133 -13.19 24.22 -14.29
CA ASN A 133 -14.40 23.55 -13.81
C ASN A 133 -14.65 22.26 -14.60
N LEU A 134 -14.51 21.11 -13.94
CA LEU A 134 -14.78 19.79 -14.49
C LEU A 134 -16.26 19.42 -14.43
N LEU A 135 -16.91 19.78 -13.32
CA LEU A 135 -18.31 19.49 -13.06
C LEU A 135 -18.93 20.65 -12.29
N GLU A 136 -20.06 21.16 -12.78
CA GLU A 136 -20.88 22.14 -12.08
C GLU A 136 -22.30 21.58 -11.94
N MET A 137 -22.91 21.81 -10.78
CA MET A 137 -24.31 21.55 -10.54
C MET A 137 -24.86 22.75 -9.75
N ASP A 138 -26.03 23.24 -10.15
CA ASP A 138 -26.71 24.34 -9.46
C ASP A 138 -28.14 23.93 -9.11
N GLY A 139 -28.45 23.82 -7.82
CA GLY A 139 -29.79 23.48 -7.33
C GLY A 139 -30.30 22.09 -7.71
N GLY A 140 -29.40 21.14 -8.03
CA GLY A 140 -29.78 19.81 -8.52
C GLY A 140 -30.48 18.97 -7.46
N SER A 141 -31.48 18.18 -7.86
CA SER A 141 -32.12 17.20 -6.98
C SER A 141 -31.84 15.79 -7.47
N ILE A 142 -31.48 14.87 -6.58
CA ILE A 142 -31.14 13.49 -6.95
C ILE A 142 -32.20 12.56 -6.36
N ARG A 143 -32.80 11.76 -7.23
CA ARG A 143 -33.83 10.78 -6.88
C ARG A 143 -33.28 9.36 -6.95
N GLN A 144 -33.77 8.50 -6.07
CA GLN A 144 -33.50 7.07 -6.09
C GLN A 144 -34.78 6.32 -5.68
N GLY A 145 -35.22 5.37 -6.50
CA GLY A 145 -36.44 4.61 -6.24
C GLY A 145 -37.70 5.48 -6.06
N GLY A 146 -37.82 6.58 -6.82
CA GLY A 146 -38.95 7.51 -6.74
C GLY A 146 -38.91 8.53 -5.60
N SER A 147 -38.01 8.35 -4.61
CA SER A 147 -37.83 9.29 -3.51
C SER A 147 -36.72 10.30 -3.80
N VAL A 148 -36.92 11.56 -3.40
CA VAL A 148 -35.89 12.60 -3.48
C VAL A 148 -34.94 12.45 -2.30
N ILE A 149 -33.71 12.02 -2.58
CA ILE A 149 -32.67 11.78 -1.55
C ILE A 149 -31.90 13.06 -1.27
N LEU A 150 -31.58 13.83 -2.32
CA LEU A 150 -30.84 15.09 -2.22
C LEU A 150 -31.64 16.19 -2.92
N ARG A 151 -31.71 17.37 -2.30
CA ARG A 151 -32.47 18.53 -2.80
C ARG A 151 -31.58 19.77 -2.85
N GLY A 152 -31.64 20.50 -3.96
CA GLY A 152 -30.98 21.80 -4.07
C GLY A 152 -29.46 21.74 -3.94
N VAL A 153 -28.82 20.68 -4.43
CA VAL A 153 -27.37 20.52 -4.35
C VAL A 153 -26.70 21.44 -5.37
N THR A 154 -25.91 22.39 -4.87
CA THR A 154 -25.03 23.24 -5.68
C THR A 154 -23.58 22.88 -5.37
N LEU A 155 -22.81 22.51 -6.39
CA LEU A 155 -21.39 22.16 -6.26
C LEU A 155 -20.62 22.46 -7.54
N THR A 156 -19.34 22.79 -7.38
CA THR A 156 -18.37 22.92 -8.47
C THR A 156 -17.16 22.07 -8.12
N LEU A 157 -16.72 21.23 -9.07
CA LEU A 157 -15.47 20.47 -8.98
C LEU A 157 -14.50 21.01 -10.01
N GLU A 158 -13.35 21.48 -9.55
CA GLU A 158 -12.24 21.94 -10.38
C GLU A 158 -11.22 20.82 -10.62
N ALA A 159 -10.35 20.97 -11.61
CA ALA A 159 -9.36 19.95 -12.02
C ALA A 159 -8.46 19.44 -10.89
N ARG A 160 -8.14 20.28 -9.89
CA ARG A 160 -7.29 19.92 -8.73
C ARG A 160 -8.03 19.79 -7.41
N SER A 161 -9.36 19.87 -7.44
CA SER A 161 -10.18 19.78 -6.23
C SER A 161 -9.96 18.46 -5.50
N ARG A 162 -9.71 18.55 -4.18
CA ARG A 162 -9.73 17.41 -3.25
C ARG A 162 -10.88 17.61 -2.29
N VAL A 163 -11.97 16.89 -2.51
CA VAL A 163 -13.23 17.10 -1.79
C VAL A 163 -13.53 15.89 -0.92
N ALA A 164 -13.84 16.13 0.35
CA ALA A 164 -14.34 15.12 1.27
C ALA A 164 -15.84 15.34 1.52
N ILE A 165 -16.65 14.29 1.33
CA ILE A 165 -18.10 14.32 1.61
C ILE A 165 -18.33 13.64 2.97
N VAL A 166 -18.71 14.43 3.96
CA VAL A 166 -18.96 13.96 5.33
C VAL A 166 -20.43 14.09 5.70
N GLY A 167 -20.90 13.23 6.60
CA GLY A 167 -22.29 13.21 7.04
C GLY A 167 -22.68 11.88 7.67
N GLY A 168 -23.85 11.81 8.30
CA GLY A 168 -24.36 10.60 8.92
C GLY A 168 -24.66 9.45 7.95
N ASN A 169 -24.95 8.26 8.49
CA ASN A 169 -25.47 7.14 7.69
C ASN A 169 -26.86 7.52 7.14
N GLY A 170 -27.10 7.22 5.86
CA GLY A 170 -28.35 7.58 5.18
C GLY A 170 -28.44 9.02 4.69
N ALA A 171 -27.45 9.88 4.93
CA ALA A 171 -27.45 11.28 4.48
C ALA A 171 -27.33 11.47 2.94
N GLY A 172 -27.28 10.39 2.15
CA GLY A 172 -27.19 10.45 0.69
C GLY A 172 -25.78 10.59 0.12
N LYS A 173 -24.71 10.37 0.90
CA LYS A 173 -23.31 10.47 0.43
C LYS A 173 -23.02 9.57 -0.77
N SER A 174 -23.36 8.28 -0.67
CA SER A 174 -23.17 7.32 -1.76
C SER A 174 -24.07 7.64 -2.96
N THR A 175 -25.25 8.19 -2.71
CA THR A 175 -26.18 8.66 -3.75
C THR A 175 -25.58 9.84 -4.52
N LEU A 176 -24.95 10.80 -3.83
CA LEU A 176 -24.22 11.91 -4.46
C LEU A 176 -23.08 11.37 -5.32
N MET A 177 -22.23 10.50 -4.78
CA MET A 177 -21.10 9.90 -5.51
C MET A 177 -21.57 9.22 -6.82
N ARG A 178 -22.61 8.39 -6.75
CA ARG A 178 -23.19 7.74 -7.94
C ARG A 178 -23.72 8.75 -8.96
N ALA A 179 -24.32 9.84 -8.51
CA ALA A 179 -24.78 10.91 -9.41
C ALA A 179 -23.62 11.64 -10.10
N LEU A 180 -22.52 11.93 -9.39
CA LEU A 180 -21.31 12.53 -9.97
C LEU A 180 -20.74 11.61 -11.07
N CYS A 181 -20.72 10.30 -10.81
CA CYS A 181 -20.29 9.29 -11.77
C CYS A 181 -21.26 9.07 -12.95
N GLY A 182 -22.44 9.69 -12.93
CA GLY A 182 -23.44 9.58 -13.99
C GLY A 182 -24.35 8.35 -13.90
N GLU A 183 -24.25 7.55 -12.83
CA GLU A 183 -25.14 6.39 -12.60
C GLU A 183 -26.56 6.83 -12.21
N LEU A 184 -26.70 8.00 -11.60
CA LEU A 184 -27.98 8.61 -11.26
C LEU A 184 -28.11 9.95 -11.98
N LYS A 185 -29.26 10.16 -12.63
CA LYS A 185 -29.58 11.47 -13.22
C LYS A 185 -30.07 12.40 -12.10
N ALA A 186 -29.50 13.60 -12.04
CA ALA A 186 -30.12 14.70 -11.32
C ALA A 186 -31.35 15.16 -12.11
N ASP A 187 -32.43 15.52 -11.42
CA ASP A 187 -33.57 16.17 -12.03
C ASP A 187 -33.11 17.47 -12.70
N GLU A 188 -33.32 17.60 -14.01
CA GLU A 188 -33.06 18.81 -14.77
C GLU A 188 -34.14 19.84 -14.47
N GLY A 189 -34.04 20.51 -13.31
CA GLY A 189 -34.84 21.66 -12.99
C GLY A 189 -34.47 22.88 -13.86
N PRO A 190 -35.36 23.87 -14.03
CA PRO A 190 -35.13 25.04 -14.88
C PRO A 190 -33.95 25.94 -14.46
N ARG A 191 -33.33 25.69 -13.29
CA ARG A 191 -32.14 26.39 -12.78
C ARG A 191 -30.86 25.53 -12.77
N GLY A 192 -30.91 24.26 -13.18
CA GLY A 192 -29.84 23.30 -12.92
C GLY A 192 -29.39 22.52 -14.15
N ARG A 193 -28.74 23.19 -15.10
CA ARG A 193 -27.95 22.47 -16.11
C ARG A 193 -26.65 22.04 -15.44
N GLY A 194 -26.55 20.77 -15.06
CA GLY A 194 -25.26 20.21 -14.69
C GLY A 194 -24.31 20.34 -15.88
N ARG A 195 -23.22 21.09 -15.75
CA ARG A 195 -22.22 21.23 -16.82
C ARG A 195 -21.09 20.24 -16.55
N LYS A 196 -20.75 19.45 -17.56
CA LYS A 196 -19.61 18.54 -17.53
C LYS A 196 -18.60 19.01 -18.57
N HIS A 197 -17.36 19.20 -18.14
CA HIS A 197 -16.27 19.43 -19.07
C HIS A 197 -16.04 18.17 -19.93
N PRO A 198 -15.70 18.26 -21.24
CA PRO A 198 -15.47 17.09 -22.09
C PRO A 198 -14.36 16.14 -21.57
N ALA A 199 -13.42 16.67 -20.80
CA ALA A 199 -12.37 15.88 -20.16
C ALA A 199 -12.81 15.19 -18.86
N TYR A 200 -14.04 15.42 -18.38
CA TYR A 200 -14.55 14.79 -17.16
C TYR A 200 -14.84 13.30 -17.40
N LYS A 201 -13.94 12.45 -16.91
CA LYS A 201 -14.05 10.99 -16.96
C LYS A 201 -14.09 10.44 -15.53
N PRO A 202 -15.28 10.24 -14.93
CA PRO A 202 -15.37 9.80 -13.56
C PRO A 202 -14.92 8.34 -13.41
N GLY A 203 -14.07 8.08 -12.41
CA GLY A 203 -13.76 6.74 -11.92
C GLY A 203 -14.41 6.54 -10.54
N PHE A 204 -15.06 5.40 -10.32
CA PHE A 204 -15.75 5.11 -9.07
C PHE A 204 -15.24 3.80 -8.46
N VAL A 205 -14.77 3.87 -7.22
CA VAL A 205 -14.46 2.70 -6.41
C VAL A 205 -15.59 2.54 -5.39
N SER A 206 -16.38 1.49 -5.54
CA SER A 206 -17.54 1.25 -4.70
C SER A 206 -17.15 0.58 -3.37
N GLN A 207 -17.96 0.80 -2.35
CA GLN A 207 -17.75 0.19 -1.03
C GLN A 207 -17.86 -1.34 -1.04
N ASN A 208 -18.59 -1.91 -2.00
CA ASN A 208 -18.82 -3.36 -2.15
C ASN A 208 -18.08 -3.96 -3.35
N HIS A 209 -16.93 -3.42 -3.74
CA HIS A 209 -16.21 -3.87 -4.95
C HIS A 209 -15.90 -5.38 -4.97
N LEU A 210 -15.70 -6.00 -3.80
CA LEU A 210 -15.48 -7.45 -3.70
C LEU A 210 -16.67 -8.31 -4.18
N GLU A 211 -17.91 -7.84 -4.00
CA GLU A 211 -19.10 -8.58 -4.43
C GLU A 211 -19.20 -8.62 -5.96
N SER A 212 -18.83 -7.54 -6.65
CA SER A 212 -18.77 -7.52 -8.12
C SER A 212 -17.73 -8.47 -8.72
N GLN A 213 -16.72 -8.87 -7.94
CA GLN A 213 -15.65 -9.77 -8.40
C GLN A 213 -15.98 -11.27 -8.18
N ALA A 214 -17.10 -11.61 -7.54
CA ALA A 214 -17.43 -12.98 -7.16
C ALA A 214 -17.44 -13.96 -8.36
N GLY A 215 -17.89 -13.51 -9.54
CA GLY A 215 -17.87 -14.30 -10.78
C GLY A 215 -16.47 -14.56 -11.34
N CYS A 216 -15.49 -13.73 -11.00
CA CYS A 216 -14.16 -13.74 -11.62
C CYS A 216 -13.06 -14.30 -10.71
N LEU A 217 -13.40 -14.81 -9.52
CA LEU A 217 -12.42 -15.29 -8.53
C LEU A 217 -11.53 -16.43 -9.03
N HIS A 218 -12.02 -17.20 -10.02
CA HIS A 218 -11.31 -18.32 -10.62
C HIS A 218 -10.23 -17.87 -11.61
N MET A 219 -10.34 -16.64 -12.16
CA MET A 219 -9.41 -16.06 -13.11
C MET A 219 -8.15 -15.57 -12.41
N ASN A 220 -7.04 -15.46 -13.14
CA ASN A 220 -5.85 -14.75 -12.68
C ASN A 220 -5.98 -13.24 -12.91
N CYS A 221 -5.13 -12.45 -12.26
CA CYS A 221 -5.21 -10.99 -12.32
C CYS A 221 -5.07 -10.45 -13.76
N VAL A 222 -4.20 -11.07 -14.57
CA VAL A 222 -4.04 -10.73 -16.00
C VAL A 222 -5.33 -10.99 -16.78
N GLY A 223 -5.94 -12.16 -16.62
CA GLY A 223 -7.19 -12.53 -17.27
C GLY A 223 -8.36 -11.64 -16.84
N TYR A 224 -8.42 -11.31 -15.55
CA TYR A 224 -9.40 -10.36 -15.04
C TYR A 224 -9.23 -8.96 -15.63
N LEU A 225 -7.99 -8.43 -15.69
CA LEU A 225 -7.71 -7.15 -16.34
C LEU A 225 -8.11 -7.19 -17.82
N ARG A 226 -7.86 -8.30 -18.51
CA ARG A 226 -8.26 -8.47 -19.92
C ARG A 226 -9.78 -8.42 -20.11
N GLU A 227 -10.55 -9.01 -19.21
CA GLU A 227 -12.03 -8.92 -19.23
C GLU A 227 -12.54 -7.49 -19.01
N LEU A 228 -11.84 -6.70 -18.18
CA LEU A 228 -12.20 -5.30 -17.92
C LEU A 228 -11.88 -4.36 -19.09
N LEU A 229 -10.98 -4.74 -20.00
CA LEU A 229 -10.65 -3.90 -21.15
C LEU A 229 -11.85 -3.85 -22.12
N PRO A 230 -12.17 -2.68 -22.69
CA PRO A 230 -13.29 -2.54 -23.62
C PRO A 230 -13.08 -3.35 -24.91
N ASP A 231 -14.14 -3.94 -25.43
CA ASP A 231 -14.13 -4.61 -26.75
C ASP A 231 -13.85 -3.58 -27.86
N GLY A 232 -12.75 -3.77 -28.60
CA GLY A 232 -12.32 -2.86 -29.67
C GLY A 232 -11.81 -1.50 -29.19
N GLY A 233 -11.71 -1.27 -27.87
CA GLY A 233 -11.18 -0.05 -27.27
C GLY A 233 -9.76 -0.20 -26.73
N THR A 234 -9.18 0.92 -26.33
CA THR A 234 -7.86 0.95 -25.68
C THR A 234 -7.95 1.60 -24.30
N LEU A 235 -7.19 1.08 -23.34
CA LEU A 235 -6.96 1.71 -22.04
C LEU A 235 -5.52 2.24 -22.01
N ARG A 236 -5.33 3.50 -21.65
CA ARG A 236 -3.98 4.04 -21.44
C ARG A 236 -3.42 3.51 -20.12
N GLY A 237 -2.41 2.65 -20.19
CA GLY A 237 -1.61 2.20 -19.06
C GLY A 237 -0.37 3.09 -18.85
N GLY A 238 0.38 2.81 -17.77
CA GLY A 238 1.62 3.53 -17.48
C GLY A 238 2.68 3.42 -18.58
N ASP A 239 2.71 2.31 -19.33
CA ASP A 239 3.74 2.01 -20.35
C ASP A 239 3.18 2.02 -21.80
N GLY A 240 1.92 2.43 -22.02
CA GLY A 240 1.32 2.47 -23.37
C GLY A 240 -0.17 2.15 -23.41
N LEU A 241 -0.70 1.90 -24.60
CA LEU A 241 -2.11 1.52 -24.80
C LEU A 241 -2.29 0.00 -24.62
N LEU A 242 -3.29 -0.37 -23.82
CA LEU A 242 -3.69 -1.75 -23.54
C LEU A 242 -4.99 -2.06 -24.28
N THR A 243 -5.06 -3.26 -24.85
CA THR A 243 -6.26 -3.82 -25.49
C THR A 243 -6.45 -5.25 -25.00
N LYS A 244 -7.60 -5.87 -25.30
CA LYS A 244 -7.81 -7.30 -25.00
C LYS A 244 -6.76 -8.21 -25.64
N GLN A 245 -6.14 -7.77 -26.73
CA GLN A 245 -5.11 -8.47 -27.49
C GLN A 245 -3.68 -8.17 -26.99
N SER A 246 -3.52 -7.26 -26.02
CA SER A 246 -2.22 -7.01 -25.40
C SER A 246 -1.64 -8.28 -24.80
N ASP A 247 -0.33 -8.42 -24.96
CA ASP A 247 0.42 -9.53 -24.42
C ASP A 247 0.43 -9.52 -22.90
N ASP A 248 0.63 -10.69 -22.31
CA ASP A 248 0.65 -10.85 -20.86
C ASP A 248 1.76 -10.00 -20.21
N SER A 249 2.85 -9.70 -20.92
CA SER A 249 3.92 -8.84 -20.41
C SER A 249 3.43 -7.42 -20.14
N ALA A 250 2.73 -6.80 -21.11
CA ALA A 250 2.18 -5.45 -20.96
C ALA A 250 1.12 -5.37 -19.85
N LEU A 251 0.23 -6.37 -19.76
CA LEU A 251 -0.78 -6.43 -18.70
C LEU A 251 -0.16 -6.59 -17.31
N ARG A 252 0.92 -7.38 -17.20
CA ARG A 252 1.69 -7.53 -15.95
C ARG A 252 2.44 -6.27 -15.57
N ALA A 253 3.01 -5.55 -16.54
CA ALA A 253 3.65 -4.26 -16.29
C ALA A 253 2.64 -3.25 -15.73
N HIS A 254 1.44 -3.20 -16.30
CA HIS A 254 0.34 -2.38 -15.80
C HIS A 254 -0.06 -2.74 -14.37
N LEU A 255 -0.26 -4.03 -14.07
CA LEU A 255 -0.52 -4.50 -12.70
C LEU A 255 0.65 -4.19 -11.75
N GLY A 256 1.88 -4.19 -12.26
CA GLY A 256 3.08 -3.78 -11.54
C GLY A 256 3.03 -2.33 -11.06
N ASN A 257 2.41 -1.43 -11.83
CA ASN A 257 2.21 -0.02 -11.42
C ASN A 257 1.27 0.13 -10.21
N PHE A 258 0.50 -0.91 -9.89
CA PHE A 258 -0.37 -0.99 -8.71
C PHE A 258 0.16 -1.94 -7.61
N GLY A 259 1.42 -2.40 -7.72
CA GLY A 259 2.03 -3.31 -6.75
C GLY A 259 1.65 -4.79 -6.91
N LEU A 260 0.88 -5.14 -7.94
CA LEU A 260 0.43 -6.52 -8.20
C LEU A 260 1.35 -7.29 -9.16
N GLY A 261 2.52 -6.76 -9.53
CA GLY A 261 3.40 -7.38 -10.54
C GLY A 261 3.85 -8.81 -10.21
N ARG A 262 4.12 -9.10 -8.93
CA ARG A 262 4.49 -10.46 -8.45
C ARG A 262 3.29 -11.42 -8.42
N ASP A 263 2.11 -10.89 -8.12
CA ASP A 263 0.86 -11.64 -8.00
C ASP A 263 0.04 -11.65 -9.29
N ALA A 264 0.55 -11.14 -10.41
CA ALA A 264 -0.23 -10.94 -11.63
C ALA A 264 -0.79 -12.25 -12.23
N LEU A 265 -0.11 -13.38 -12.00
CA LEU A 265 -0.58 -14.71 -12.42
C LEU A 265 -1.37 -15.46 -11.33
N LYS A 266 -1.47 -14.90 -10.14
CA LYS A 266 -2.23 -15.47 -9.02
C LYS A 266 -3.73 -15.34 -9.32
N LYS A 267 -4.53 -16.30 -8.86
CA LYS A 267 -6.00 -16.20 -8.98
C LYS A 267 -6.51 -15.07 -8.10
N VAL A 268 -7.47 -14.30 -8.60
CA VAL A 268 -8.12 -13.19 -7.88
C VAL A 268 -8.66 -13.68 -6.54
N GLY A 269 -9.20 -14.90 -6.48
CA GLY A 269 -9.68 -15.54 -5.24
C GLY A 269 -8.66 -15.57 -4.09
N TYR A 270 -7.36 -15.70 -4.39
CA TYR A 270 -6.28 -15.77 -3.40
C TYR A 270 -5.66 -14.42 -3.03
N LEU A 271 -6.13 -13.32 -3.61
CA LEU A 271 -5.71 -11.98 -3.24
C LEU A 271 -6.35 -11.56 -1.90
N SER A 272 -5.63 -10.76 -1.13
CA SER A 272 -6.19 -10.11 0.06
C SER A 272 -7.28 -9.09 -0.33
N GLY A 273 -8.13 -8.68 0.63
CA GLY A 273 -9.16 -7.67 0.36
C GLY A 273 -8.58 -6.36 -0.20
N GLY A 274 -7.43 -5.92 0.31
CA GLY A 274 -6.74 -4.73 -0.18
C GLY A 274 -6.04 -4.90 -1.54
N GLN A 275 -5.70 -6.13 -1.94
CA GLN A 275 -5.17 -6.43 -3.28
C GLN A 275 -6.27 -6.56 -4.34
N LYS A 276 -7.49 -6.89 -3.90
CA LYS A 276 -8.68 -6.98 -4.76
C LYS A 276 -9.29 -5.61 -5.08
N ALA A 277 -9.19 -4.68 -4.12
CA ALA A 277 -9.56 -3.28 -4.29
C ALA A 277 -8.57 -2.56 -5.20
#